data_AF-A0A7C8IJV4-F1
#
_entry.id   AF-A0A7C8IJV4-F1
#
_cell.length_a   1.000
_cell.length_b   1.000
_cell.length_c   1.000
_cell.angle_alpha   90.00
_cell.angle_beta   90.00
_cell.angle_gamma   90.00
#
_symmetry.space_group_name_H-M   'P 1'
#
loop_
_entity.id
_entity.type
_entity.pdbx_description
1 polymer ?
#
loop_
_entity_poly.entity_id
_entity_poly.type
_entity_poly.pdbx_seq_one_letter_code
_entity_poly.pdbx_strand_id
1 'polypeptide(L)'
;MGDQAVLQSDLEWEVKLPETIKKSHIATVVARIPGRVQPQVIEAVEETKSGTICERFQGDYLHTGPGFNENGTENTYIWFHIGFDHRGKHKIKFRVTWRKGSHLYGAVETYEIKSGDRYEPQDYSPYEVELIWELFNW
;
A
#
# COMPACT_ATOMS: atom_id res chain seq x y z
N MET A 1 18.15 -15.55 23.88
CA MET A 1 18.23 -14.55 22.80
C MET A 1 17.72 -13.25 23.38
N GLY A 2 18.53 -12.19 23.39
CA GLY A 2 18.11 -10.88 23.91
C GLY A 2 17.34 -10.12 22.84
N ASP A 3 16.25 -9.47 23.22
CA ASP A 3 15.47 -8.61 22.34
C ASP A 3 16.36 -7.46 21.82
N GLN A 4 16.70 -7.52 20.54
CA GLN A 4 17.49 -6.48 19.89
C GLN A 4 16.55 -5.31 19.60
N ALA A 5 16.72 -4.21 20.33
CA ALA A 5 15.89 -3.01 20.15
C ALA A 5 16.00 -2.52 18.69
N VAL A 6 14.85 -2.36 18.03
CA VAL A 6 14.75 -1.82 16.68
C VAL A 6 14.82 -0.31 16.78
N LEU A 7 15.85 0.30 16.17
CA LEU A 7 15.95 1.75 16.08
C LEU A 7 15.00 2.25 14.99
N GLN A 8 14.05 3.12 15.35
CA GLN A 8 13.19 3.77 14.38
C GLN A 8 14.03 4.72 13.52
N SER A 9 13.99 4.53 12.21
CA SER A 9 14.63 5.39 11.22
C SER A 9 13.58 6.03 10.35
N ASP A 10 13.74 7.33 10.09
CA ASP A 10 12.99 7.99 9.03
C ASP A 10 13.50 7.46 7.69
N LEU A 11 12.58 6.93 6.89
CA LEU A 11 12.85 6.30 5.60
C LEU A 11 12.10 7.10 4.53
N GLU A 12 12.75 7.35 3.39
CA GLU A 12 12.11 8.04 2.28
C GLU A 12 11.14 7.06 1.59
N TRP A 13 9.85 7.23 1.87
CA TRP A 13 8.78 6.50 1.20
C TRP A 13 8.31 7.29 -0.02
N GLU A 14 8.34 6.66 -1.20
CA GLU A 14 7.63 7.15 -2.36
C GLU A 14 6.37 6.30 -2.56
N VAL A 15 5.29 6.76 -1.93
CA VAL A 15 4.01 6.05 -1.96
C VAL A 15 3.07 6.75 -2.93
N LYS A 16 2.95 6.21 -4.13
CA LYS A 16 2.00 6.66 -5.16
C LYS A 16 0.80 5.72 -5.20
N LEU A 17 0.00 5.76 -4.13
CA LEU A 17 -1.28 5.08 -4.09
C LEU A 17 -2.34 5.94 -4.77
N PRO A 18 -3.19 5.37 -5.65
CA PRO A 18 -4.27 6.13 -6.24
C PRO A 18 -5.31 6.50 -5.17
N GLU A 19 -5.88 7.70 -5.26
CA GLU A 19 -6.94 8.15 -4.34
C GLU A 19 -8.21 7.28 -4.43
N THR A 20 -8.39 6.59 -5.56
CA THR A 20 -9.53 5.72 -5.84
C THR A 20 -9.04 4.45 -6.52
N ILE A 21 -9.21 3.29 -5.87
CA ILE A 21 -8.89 1.96 -6.42
C ILE A 21 -10.15 1.28 -6.95
N LYS A 22 -10.00 0.59 -8.09
CA LYS A 22 -11.03 -0.31 -8.65
C LYS A 22 -10.79 -1.74 -8.14
N LYS A 23 -11.80 -2.60 -8.25
CA LYS A 23 -11.64 -4.03 -7.99
C LYS A 23 -10.53 -4.61 -8.88
N SER A 24 -9.68 -5.46 -8.30
CA SER A 24 -8.51 -6.08 -8.93
C SER A 24 -7.47 -5.07 -9.43
N HIS A 25 -7.45 -3.86 -8.88
CA HIS A 25 -6.38 -2.91 -9.13
C HIS A 25 -5.12 -3.32 -8.36
N ILE A 26 -3.95 -3.11 -8.97
CA ILE A 26 -2.66 -3.34 -8.32
C ILE A 26 -1.97 -1.99 -8.17
N ALA A 27 -1.62 -1.62 -6.95
CA ALA A 27 -0.78 -0.46 -6.68
C ALA A 27 0.65 -0.90 -6.34
N THR A 28 1.63 -0.08 -6.72
CA THR A 28 3.03 -0.30 -6.36
C THR A 28 3.49 0.78 -5.41
N VAL A 29 4.07 0.38 -4.28
CA VAL A 29 4.67 1.28 -3.30
C VAL A 29 6.16 1.06 -3.29
N VAL A 30 6.95 2.14 -3.28
CA VAL A 30 8.40 2.06 -3.28
C VAL A 30 8.97 2.76 -2.05
N ALA A 31 9.90 2.11 -1.38
CA ALA A 31 10.66 2.66 -0.27
C ALA A 31 12.13 2.70 -0.63
N ARG A 32 12.83 3.78 -0.27
CA ARG A 32 14.26 3.94 -0.54
C ARG A 32 15.04 4.02 0.76
N ILE A 33 16.07 3.19 0.86
CA ILE A 33 17.06 3.23 1.95
C ILE A 33 18.40 3.66 1.37
N PRO A 34 18.98 4.78 1.85
CA PRO A 34 20.34 5.16 1.49
C PRO A 34 21.37 4.12 1.93
N GLY A 35 22.17 3.66 0.97
CA GLY A 35 23.17 2.62 1.13
C GLY A 35 22.65 1.20 0.87
N ARG A 36 23.60 0.27 0.77
CA ARG A 36 23.32 -1.16 0.71
C ARG A 36 23.02 -1.70 2.11
N VAL A 37 21.80 -2.17 2.31
CA VAL A 37 21.34 -2.77 3.57
C VAL A 37 20.75 -4.14 3.30
N GLN A 38 20.72 -5.02 4.30
CA GLN A 38 20.01 -6.29 4.18
C GLN A 38 18.66 -6.18 4.89
N PRO A 39 17.53 -6.14 4.17
CA PRO A 39 16.22 -6.20 4.80
C PRO A 39 16.03 -7.53 5.55
N GLN A 40 15.23 -7.50 6.61
CA GLN A 40 14.90 -8.65 7.46
C GLN A 40 13.39 -8.92 7.39
N VAL A 41 12.58 -7.88 7.57
CA VAL A 41 11.13 -7.93 7.40
C VAL A 41 10.76 -6.92 6.33
N ILE A 42 10.01 -7.37 5.32
CA ILE A 42 9.44 -6.54 4.27
C ILE A 42 7.98 -6.98 4.11
N GLU A 43 7.07 -6.36 4.85
CA GLU A 43 5.65 -6.70 4.80
C GLU A 43 4.79 -5.45 4.66
N ALA A 44 3.71 -5.57 3.89
CA ALA A 44 2.58 -4.68 3.97
C ALA A 44 1.38 -5.47 4.49
N VAL A 45 0.62 -4.87 5.40
CA VAL A 45 -0.56 -5.51 5.99
C VAL A 45 -1.77 -4.63 5.79
N GLU A 46 -2.87 -5.22 5.35
CA GLU A 46 -4.15 -4.56 5.34
C GLU A 46 -4.86 -4.79 6.68
N GLU A 47 -5.29 -3.71 7.33
CA GLU A 47 -5.99 -3.73 8.61
C GLU A 47 -7.45 -3.33 8.44
N THR A 48 -8.35 -4.05 9.11
CA THR A 48 -9.73 -3.60 9.30
C THR A 48 -9.78 -2.37 10.21
N LYS A 49 -10.96 -1.72 10.30
CA LYS A 49 -11.22 -0.68 11.30
C LYS A 49 -11.02 -1.15 12.75
N SER A 50 -11.14 -2.45 13.02
CA SER A 50 -10.89 -3.05 14.35
C SER A 50 -9.40 -3.37 14.59
N GLY A 51 -8.51 -3.09 13.63
CA GLY A 51 -7.08 -3.40 13.72
C GLY A 51 -6.74 -4.86 13.45
N THR A 52 -7.68 -5.65 12.94
CA THR A 52 -7.45 -7.05 12.57
C THR A 52 -6.79 -7.11 11.20
N ILE A 53 -5.79 -7.98 11.04
CA ILE A 53 -5.11 -8.15 9.74
C ILE A 53 -6.02 -8.96 8.81
N CYS A 54 -6.42 -8.36 7.70
CA CYS A 54 -7.19 -9.00 6.64
C CYS A 54 -6.27 -9.72 5.64
N GLU A 55 -5.24 -9.02 5.19
CA GLU A 55 -4.37 -9.49 4.13
C GLU A 55 -2.91 -9.09 4.38
N ARG A 56 -1.97 -9.86 3.85
CA ARG A 56 -0.54 -9.63 3.94
C ARG A 56 0.07 -9.68 2.54
N PHE A 57 0.85 -8.67 2.22
CA PHE A 57 1.60 -8.58 0.98
C PHE A 57 3.09 -8.63 1.31
N GLN A 58 3.80 -9.57 0.71
CA GLN A 58 5.24 -9.64 0.81
C GLN A 58 5.85 -8.58 -0.12
N GLY A 59 6.81 -7.82 0.39
CA GLY A 59 7.61 -6.93 -0.45
C GLY A 59 8.90 -7.58 -0.92
N ASP A 60 9.46 -7.01 -1.97
CA ASP A 60 10.74 -7.40 -2.58
C ASP A 60 11.75 -6.26 -2.49
N TYR A 61 13.02 -6.54 -2.77
CA TYR A 61 14.08 -5.54 -2.72
C TYR A 61 15.20 -5.76 -3.75
N LEU A 62 15.88 -4.67 -4.10
CA LEU A 62 17.07 -4.65 -4.94
C LEU A 62 18.05 -3.57 -4.47
N HIS A 63 19.35 -3.85 -4.61
CA HIS A 63 20.38 -2.84 -4.44
C HIS A 63 20.78 -2.26 -5.79
N THR A 64 20.87 -0.94 -5.88
CA THR A 64 21.45 -0.27 -7.03
C THR A 64 22.94 -0.02 -6.78
N GLY A 65 23.76 -0.19 -7.81
CA GLY A 65 25.15 0.25 -7.78
C GLY A 65 25.27 1.78 -7.60
N PRO A 66 26.49 2.27 -7.31
CA PRO A 66 26.74 3.70 -7.16
C PRO A 66 26.45 4.46 -8.46
N GLY A 67 25.82 5.62 -8.37
CA GLY A 67 25.54 6.50 -9.52
C GLY A 67 24.24 6.22 -10.28
N PHE A 68 23.44 5.22 -9.89
CA PHE A 68 22.17 4.88 -10.57
C PHE A 68 21.16 6.04 -10.62
N ASN A 69 21.18 6.96 -9.65
CA ASN A 69 20.35 8.17 -9.63
C ASN A 69 21.18 9.45 -9.61
N GLU A 70 22.37 9.43 -10.21
CA GLU A 70 23.38 10.52 -10.14
C GLU A 70 23.91 10.81 -8.71
N ASN A 71 23.31 10.17 -7.72
CA ASN A 71 23.80 10.10 -6.35
C ASN A 71 24.94 9.07 -6.31
N GLY A 72 26.15 9.52 -5.96
CA GLY A 72 27.34 8.67 -5.79
C GLY A 72 27.23 7.59 -4.70
N THR A 73 26.07 7.45 -4.07
CA THR A 73 25.77 6.50 -3.00
C THR A 73 24.84 5.40 -3.53
N GLU A 74 25.18 4.14 -3.27
CA GLU A 74 24.29 2.99 -3.47
C GLU A 74 22.97 3.19 -2.72
N ASN A 75 21.88 2.61 -3.20
CA ASN A 75 20.59 2.64 -2.51
C ASN A 75 19.98 1.24 -2.53
N THR A 76 19.20 0.95 -1.50
CA THR A 76 18.33 -0.23 -1.47
C THR A 76 16.91 0.21 -1.73
N TYR A 77 16.32 -0.30 -2.80
CA TYR A 77 14.94 -0.10 -3.16
C TYR A 77 14.13 -1.29 -2.67
N ILE A 78 12.98 -0.98 -2.09
CA ILE A 78 12.01 -1.95 -1.62
C ILE A 78 10.70 -1.63 -2.32
N TRP A 79 10.02 -2.63 -2.86
CA TRP A 79 8.71 -2.42 -3.47
C TRP A 79 7.69 -3.43 -2.97
N PHE A 80 6.44 -2.97 -2.98
CA PHE A 80 5.28 -3.76 -2.62
C PHE A 80 4.27 -3.69 -3.76
N HIS A 81 3.80 -4.84 -4.21
CA HIS A 81 2.67 -4.93 -5.13
C HIS A 81 1.42 -5.29 -4.33
N ILE A 82 0.52 -4.33 -4.19
CA ILE A 82 -0.70 -4.46 -3.39
C ILE A 82 -1.88 -4.67 -4.32
N GLY A 83 -2.48 -5.86 -4.27
CA GLY A 83 -3.72 -6.18 -4.95
C GLY A 83 -4.93 -5.75 -4.11
N PHE A 84 -5.94 -5.16 -4.75
CA PHE A 84 -7.19 -4.76 -4.09
C PHE A 84 -8.37 -5.55 -4.64
N ASP A 85 -8.76 -6.63 -3.95
CA ASP A 85 -9.80 -7.54 -4.44
C ASP A 85 -11.22 -7.20 -4.01
N HIS A 86 -11.38 -6.31 -3.05
CA HIS A 86 -12.67 -5.85 -2.56
C HIS A 86 -12.77 -4.31 -2.59
N ARG A 87 -14.00 -3.80 -2.62
CA ARG A 87 -14.29 -2.36 -2.52
C ARG A 87 -14.43 -1.98 -1.05
N GLY A 88 -14.09 -0.74 -0.71
CA GLY A 88 -14.17 -0.21 0.64
C GLY A 88 -13.03 0.73 1.00
N LYS A 89 -12.83 0.92 2.31
CA LYS A 89 -11.69 1.65 2.84
C LYS A 89 -10.60 0.66 3.20
N HIS A 90 -9.41 0.88 2.66
CA HIS A 90 -8.25 0.00 2.86
C HIS A 90 -7.24 0.77 3.70
N LYS A 91 -6.87 0.21 4.85
CA LYS A 91 -5.81 0.75 5.69
C LYS A 91 -4.61 -0.16 5.56
N ILE A 92 -3.57 0.31 4.89
CA ILE A 92 -2.38 -0.49 4.63
C ILE A 92 -1.23 0.06 5.46
N LYS A 93 -0.60 -0.83 6.21
CA LYS A 93 0.58 -0.56 7.01
C LYS A 93 1.78 -1.27 6.41
N PHE A 94 2.76 -0.49 5.97
CA PHE A 94 4.04 -0.96 5.46
C PHE A 94 5.02 -1.06 6.62
N ARG A 95 5.74 -2.16 6.70
CA ARG A 95 6.74 -2.42 7.74
C ARG A 95 8.00 -2.94 7.08
N VAL A 96 9.09 -2.22 7.32
CA VAL A 96 10.40 -2.58 6.82
C VAL A 96 11.37 -2.58 7.98
N THR A 97 12.14 -3.65 8.13
CA THR A 97 13.30 -3.69 9.03
C THR A 97 14.53 -4.14 8.27
N TRP A 98 15.69 -3.60 8.64
CA TRP A 98 16.95 -3.91 7.96
C TRP A 98 18.13 -3.83 8.92
N ARG A 99 19.20 -4.55 8.57
CA ARG A 99 20.47 -4.45 9.29
C ARG A 99 21.43 -3.52 8.56
N LYS A 100 22.12 -2.70 9.36
CA LYS A 100 23.27 -1.91 8.94
C LYS A 100 24.34 -2.04 10.02
N GLY A 101 25.42 -2.79 9.72
CA GLY A 101 26.40 -3.20 10.73
C GLY A 101 25.78 -4.10 11.81
N SER A 102 26.02 -3.78 13.08
CA SER A 102 25.49 -4.50 14.24
C SER A 102 24.08 -4.07 14.68
N HIS A 103 23.50 -3.07 14.01
CA HIS A 103 22.23 -2.46 14.43
C HIS A 103 21.07 -2.93 13.54
N LEU A 104 19.91 -3.13 14.17
CA LEU A 104 18.64 -3.39 13.52
C LEU A 104 17.83 -2.09 13.49
N TYR A 105 17.45 -1.67 12.29
CA TYR A 105 16.64 -0.49 12.05
C TYR A 105 15.25 -0.90 11.56
N GLY A 106 14.27 -0.04 11.78
CA GLY A 106 12.91 -0.24 11.30
C GLY A 106 12.22 1.06 10.93
N ALA A 107 11.34 0.97 9.96
CA ALA A 107 10.43 2.03 9.56
C ALA A 107 9.04 1.44 9.34
N VAL A 108 8.03 2.21 9.74
CA VAL A 108 6.63 1.85 9.55
C VAL A 108 5.94 3.05 8.93
N GLU A 109 5.13 2.79 7.92
CA GLU A 109 4.33 3.82 7.26
C GLU A 109 2.90 3.31 7.07
N THR A 110 1.90 4.17 7.27
CA THR A 110 0.49 3.75 7.19
C THR A 110 -0.31 4.67 6.29
N TYR A 111 -1.00 4.09 5.31
CA TYR A 111 -1.85 4.81 4.37
C TYR A 111 -3.29 4.34 4.46
N GLU A 112 -4.22 5.29 4.38
CA GLU A 112 -5.64 5.01 4.23
C GLU A 112 -6.09 5.37 2.81
N ILE A 113 -6.50 4.36 2.05
CA ILE A 113 -7.00 4.49 0.68
C ILE A 113 -8.50 4.24 0.68
N LYS A 114 -9.23 4.99 -0.15
CA LYS A 114 -10.64 4.69 -0.41
C LYS A 114 -10.76 4.05 -1.79
N SER A 115 -11.30 2.85 -1.87
CA SER A 115 -11.99 2.42 -3.09
C SER A 115 -13.31 3.18 -3.13
N GLY A 116 -13.33 4.28 -3.88
CA GLY A 116 -14.56 4.99 -4.18
C GLY A 116 -15.34 4.24 -5.25
N ASP A 117 -16.63 4.03 -5.01
CA ASP A 117 -17.58 3.94 -6.10
C ASP A 117 -17.83 5.38 -6.58
N ARG A 118 -17.16 5.81 -7.66
CA ARG A 118 -17.65 6.95 -8.47
C ARG A 118 -18.83 6.55 -9.36
N TYR A 119 -19.56 5.54 -8.93
CA TYR A 119 -20.88 5.18 -9.40
C TYR A 119 -21.70 5.01 -8.12
N GLU A 120 -22.21 6.11 -7.58
CA GLU A 120 -23.55 6.00 -6.98
C GLU A 120 -24.41 5.44 -8.12
N PRO A 121 -24.97 4.23 -8.01
CA PRO A 121 -26.18 3.98 -8.78
C PRO A 121 -27.11 5.09 -8.33
N GLN A 122 -27.64 5.89 -9.27
CA GLN A 122 -28.86 6.61 -8.96
C GLN A 122 -29.81 5.54 -8.42
N ASP A 123 -30.21 5.67 -7.15
CA ASP A 123 -31.32 4.93 -6.58
C ASP A 123 -32.56 5.33 -7.39
N TYR A 124 -32.70 4.76 -8.58
CA TYR A 124 -34.00 4.63 -9.18
C TYR A 124 -34.71 3.65 -8.28
N SER A 125 -35.47 4.21 -7.35
CA SER A 125 -36.57 3.51 -6.70
C SER A 125 -37.26 2.65 -7.76
N PRO A 126 -37.48 1.34 -7.53
CA PRO A 126 -38.23 0.51 -8.48
C PRO A 126 -39.62 1.07 -8.77
N TYR A 127 -40.12 1.99 -7.94
CA TYR A 127 -41.37 2.72 -8.16
C TYR A 127 -41.31 3.86 -9.20
N GLU A 128 -40.13 4.30 -9.65
CA GLU A 128 -40.03 5.32 -10.73
C GLU A 128 -39.92 4.71 -12.13
N VAL A 129 -39.62 3.41 -12.24
CA VAL A 129 -39.51 2.72 -13.54
C VAL A 129 -40.89 2.30 -14.07
N GLU A 130 -41.89 2.12 -13.21
CA GLU A 130 -43.27 1.82 -13.66
C GLU A 130 -43.95 3.03 -14.33
N LEU A 131 -43.62 4.26 -13.92
CA LEU A 131 -44.27 5.46 -14.48
C LEU A 131 -43.86 5.76 -15.93
N ILE A 132 -42.68 5.28 -16.36
CA ILE A 132 -42.20 5.50 -17.73
C ILE A 132 -42.82 4.49 -18.70
N TRP A 133 -43.15 3.27 -18.25
CA TRP A 133 -43.75 2.27 -19.14
C TRP A 133 -45.23 2.51 -19.46
N GLU A 134 -45.98 3.23 -18.62
CA GLU A 134 -47.36 3.61 -18.91
C GLU A 134 -47.48 4.83 -19.85
N LEU A 135 -46.46 5.69 -19.91
CA LEU A 135 -46.46 6.88 -20.77
C LEU A 135 -46.08 6.61 -22.24
N PHE A 136 -45.61 5.40 -22.57
CA PHE A 136 -45.17 5.04 -23.93
C PHE A 136 -45.97 3.91 -24.60
N ASN A 137 -47.10 3.48 -24.01
CA ASN A 137 -48.01 2.49 -24.61
C ASN A 137 -49.41 3.06 -24.87
N TRP A 138 -49.49 4.18 -25.62
CA TRP A 138 -50.69 4.62 -26.35
C TRP A 138 -50.44 4.58 -27.85
#